data_AF-A0A8J1TYL2-F1
#
_entry.id   AF-A0A8J1TYL2-F1
#
_cell.length_a   1.000
_cell.length_b   1.000
_cell.length_c   1.000
_cell.angle_alpha   90.00
_cell.angle_beta   90.00
_cell.angle_gamma   90.00
#
_symmetry.space_group_name_H-M   'P 1'
#
loop_
_entity.id
_entity.type
_entity.pdbx_description
1 polymer ?
#
loop_
_entity_poly.entity_id
_entity_poly.type
_entity_poly.pdbx_seq_one_letter_code
_entity_poly.pdbx_strand_id
1 'polypeptide(L)'
;MLKTALLASLFADFIIVSTSNAMKIPDNVEEITEMIRTQKTRQFMAQRSSGKAKTDANNALTTFNLLEAEVTVANANFDRCHRRTTNMLAKATVEYEVAVRILERVERYYKTIAKKVAPLERRCARGSGLRSLFARKSRDCQIKYNSLSYGINFEGRRRKLAEAKVKSTEAKVKQFRKANAACDDDLSDLYTRFGTAKQESILMTAKAEQEAAKLEKIRSFLKELEAKLLELESKNG
;
A
#
# COMPACT_ATOMS: atom_id res chain seq x y z
N MET A 1 -35.64 -2.55 -20.52
CA MET A 1 -34.45 -2.28 -19.68
C MET A 1 -33.41 -1.34 -20.33
N LEU A 2 -33.59 -0.87 -21.57
CA LEU A 2 -32.72 0.16 -22.19
C LEU A 2 -33.07 1.63 -21.85
N LYS A 3 -34.13 1.90 -21.08
CA LYS A 3 -34.57 3.29 -20.76
C LYS A 3 -33.88 3.91 -19.54
N THR A 4 -33.14 3.14 -18.74
CA THR A 4 -32.39 3.64 -17.58
C THR A 4 -30.94 4.04 -17.89
N ALA A 5 -30.38 3.60 -19.02
CA ALA A 5 -29.03 3.99 -19.44
C ALA A 5 -28.98 5.45 -19.95
N LEU A 6 -30.07 5.95 -20.55
CA LEU A 6 -30.17 7.32 -21.05
C LEU A 6 -30.22 8.38 -19.93
N LEU A 7 -30.77 8.04 -18.76
CA LEU A 7 -30.77 8.93 -17.59
C LEU A 7 -29.37 9.06 -16.97
N ALA A 8 -28.54 8.00 -16.99
CA ALA A 8 -27.15 8.09 -16.54
C ALA A 8 -26.27 8.96 -17.47
N SER A 9 -26.58 9.01 -18.77
CA SER A 9 -25.90 9.89 -19.73
C SER A 9 -26.30 11.36 -19.58
N LEU A 10 -27.55 11.66 -19.18
CA LEU A 10 -28.01 13.05 -18.98
C LEU A 10 -27.42 13.71 -17.72
N PHE A 11 -26.95 12.92 -16.74
CA PHE A 11 -26.21 13.44 -15.58
C PHE A 11 -24.68 13.46 -15.79
N ALA A 12 -24.15 12.80 -16.82
CA ALA A 12 -22.73 12.87 -17.15
C ALA A 12 -22.35 14.25 -17.72
N ASP A 13 -23.25 14.90 -18.46
CA ASP A 13 -22.99 16.23 -19.05
C ASP A 13 -23.21 17.40 -18.05
N PHE A 14 -23.98 17.20 -16.97
CA PHE A 14 -24.17 18.25 -15.95
C PHE A 14 -23.04 18.33 -14.91
N ILE A 15 -22.16 17.32 -14.85
CA ILE A 15 -20.97 17.30 -13.99
C ILE A 15 -19.74 17.90 -14.72
N ILE A 16 -19.88 18.27 -16.00
CA ILE A 16 -18.84 18.95 -16.78
C ILE A 16 -19.24 20.41 -17.03
N VAL A 17 -19.67 21.12 -15.98
CA VAL A 17 -19.77 22.60 -15.99
C VAL A 17 -19.14 23.16 -14.72
N SER A 18 -17.87 22.85 -14.51
CA SER A 18 -16.94 23.66 -13.69
C SER A 18 -15.46 23.41 -14.01
N THR A 19 -15.15 22.53 -14.96
CA THR A 19 -13.77 22.23 -15.39
C THR A 19 -13.13 23.32 -16.27
N SER A 20 -13.80 24.45 -16.50
CA SER A 20 -13.26 25.56 -17.32
C SER A 20 -12.28 26.48 -16.57
N ASN A 21 -12.07 26.27 -15.26
CA ASN A 21 -10.83 26.69 -14.61
C ASN A 21 -10.09 25.43 -14.15
N ALA A 22 -9.48 24.75 -15.12
CA ALA A 22 -8.47 23.74 -14.85
C ALA A 22 -7.32 24.40 -14.07
N MET A 23 -7.46 24.41 -12.74
CA MET A 23 -6.38 24.65 -11.81
C MET A 23 -5.38 23.53 -12.10
N LYS A 24 -4.34 23.86 -12.89
CA LYS A 24 -3.23 22.96 -13.18
C LYS A 24 -2.73 22.46 -11.83
N ILE A 25 -3.03 21.20 -11.52
CA ILE A 25 -2.47 20.53 -10.36
C ILE A 25 -0.99 20.34 -10.70
N PRO A 26 -0.06 20.96 -9.96
CA PRO A 26 1.36 20.79 -10.23
C PRO A 26 1.77 19.35 -9.96
N ASP A 27 2.69 18.79 -10.76
CA ASP A 27 3.15 17.40 -10.61
C ASP A 27 3.98 17.17 -9.32
N ASN A 28 4.30 18.25 -8.60
CA ASN A 28 5.09 18.24 -7.38
C ASN A 28 4.19 18.06 -6.13
N VAL A 29 4.44 17.00 -5.36
CA VAL A 29 3.68 16.62 -4.16
C VAL A 29 3.74 17.71 -3.07
N GLU A 30 4.86 18.41 -2.95
CA GLU A 30 5.03 19.48 -1.94
C GLU A 30 4.14 20.68 -2.28
N GLU A 31 4.06 21.04 -3.56
CA GLU A 31 3.19 22.12 -4.06
C GLU A 31 1.70 21.79 -3.93
N ILE A 32 1.31 20.52 -4.18
CA ILE A 32 -0.07 20.06 -3.95
C ILE A 32 -0.43 20.14 -2.46
N THR A 33 0.48 19.70 -1.59
CA THR A 33 0.26 19.71 -0.13
C THR A 33 0.12 21.14 0.38
N GLU A 34 0.93 22.06 -0.14
CA GLU A 34 0.89 23.48 0.20
C GLU A 34 -0.37 24.18 -0.34
N MET A 35 -0.84 23.82 -1.55
CA MET A 35 -2.14 24.26 -2.10
C MET A 35 -3.33 23.80 -1.25
N ILE A 36 -3.35 22.53 -0.82
CA ILE A 36 -4.39 21.98 0.06
C ILE A 36 -4.41 22.74 1.39
N ARG A 37 -3.23 23.05 1.92
CA ARG A 37 -3.08 23.81 3.17
C ARG A 37 -3.58 25.26 3.02
N THR A 38 -3.28 25.92 1.89
CA THR A 38 -3.75 27.28 1.60
C THR A 38 -5.25 27.35 1.33
N GLN A 39 -5.86 26.33 0.71
CA GLN A 39 -7.31 26.28 0.54
C GLN A 39 -8.04 26.09 1.88
N LYS A 40 -7.57 25.18 2.74
CA LYS A 40 -8.12 25.00 4.11
C LYS A 40 -8.11 26.30 4.92
N THR A 41 -7.07 27.12 4.77
CA THR A 41 -6.96 28.42 5.49
C THR A 41 -7.85 29.52 4.90
N ARG A 42 -7.99 29.61 3.58
CA ARG A 42 -8.88 30.61 2.94
C ARG A 42 -10.35 30.36 3.22
N GLN A 43 -10.75 29.11 3.42
CA GLN A 43 -12.15 28.74 3.68
C GLN A 43 -12.61 29.08 5.10
N PHE A 44 -11.73 28.98 6.10
CA PHE A 44 -12.04 29.38 7.48
C PHE A 44 -12.39 30.88 7.59
N MET A 45 -11.88 31.70 6.67
CA MET A 45 -12.14 33.14 6.62
C MET A 45 -13.47 33.50 5.91
N ALA A 46 -14.01 32.65 5.02
CA ALA A 46 -15.18 32.97 4.20
C ALA A 46 -16.54 32.62 4.84
N GLN A 47 -16.57 31.91 5.97
CA GLN A 47 -17.77 31.32 6.57
C GLN A 47 -18.71 32.28 7.34
N ARG A 48 -18.49 33.60 7.31
CA ARG A 48 -19.23 34.54 8.20
C ARG A 48 -20.55 35.12 7.66
N SER A 49 -21.02 34.81 6.44
CA SER A 49 -22.11 35.61 5.82
C SER A 49 -23.26 34.90 5.09
N SER A 50 -23.44 33.56 5.15
CA SER A 50 -24.59 32.89 4.49
C SER A 50 -25.47 32.06 5.44
N GLY A 51 -26.76 31.95 5.09
CA GLY A 51 -27.76 31.19 5.85
C GLY A 51 -27.38 29.72 6.05
N LYS A 52 -27.50 29.26 7.31
CA LYS A 52 -26.95 28.03 7.88
C LYS A 52 -26.94 26.80 6.93
N ALA A 53 -28.09 26.45 6.36
CA ALA A 53 -28.23 25.24 5.52
C ALA A 53 -27.46 25.29 4.19
N LYS A 54 -27.38 26.46 3.54
CA LYS A 54 -26.64 26.63 2.28
C LYS A 54 -25.13 26.64 2.54
N THR A 55 -24.73 27.17 3.69
CA THR A 55 -23.35 27.14 4.18
C THR A 55 -22.92 25.71 4.50
N ASP A 56 -23.79 24.91 5.13
CA ASP A 56 -23.52 23.52 5.49
C ASP A 56 -23.40 22.60 4.26
N ALA A 57 -24.23 22.78 3.24
CA ALA A 57 -24.12 22.04 1.98
C ALA A 57 -22.85 22.40 1.19
N ASN A 58 -22.49 23.69 1.13
CA ASN A 58 -21.24 24.13 0.50
C ASN A 58 -20.01 23.61 1.26
N ASN A 59 -20.05 23.58 2.59
CA ASN A 59 -19.00 22.98 3.41
C ASN A 59 -18.87 21.47 3.12
N ALA A 60 -19.98 20.73 3.06
CA ALA A 60 -19.97 19.29 2.79
C ALA A 60 -19.43 18.94 1.39
N LEU A 61 -19.79 19.73 0.36
CA LEU A 61 -19.27 19.57 -1.00
C LEU A 61 -17.77 19.89 -1.06
N THR A 62 -17.34 20.93 -0.35
CA THR A 62 -15.93 21.33 -0.32
C THR A 62 -15.07 20.28 0.40
N THR A 63 -15.56 19.74 1.52
CA THR A 63 -14.93 18.63 2.23
C THR A 63 -14.83 17.39 1.34
N PHE A 64 -15.88 17.09 0.55
CA PHE A 64 -15.86 15.98 -0.40
C PHE A 64 -14.77 16.16 -1.48
N ASN A 65 -14.68 17.34 -2.12
CA ASN A 65 -13.67 17.60 -3.15
C ASN A 65 -12.23 17.54 -2.58
N LEU A 66 -12.03 18.02 -1.34
CA LEU A 66 -10.75 17.90 -0.63
C LEU A 66 -10.39 16.43 -0.38
N LEU A 67 -11.34 15.62 0.05
CA LEU A 67 -11.13 14.19 0.26
C LEU A 67 -10.89 13.43 -1.05
N GLU A 68 -11.55 13.81 -2.15
CA GLU A 68 -11.29 13.25 -3.48
C GLU A 68 -9.85 13.50 -3.95
N ALA A 69 -9.33 14.72 -3.72
CA ALA A 69 -7.94 15.04 -3.99
C ALA A 69 -6.98 14.23 -3.10
N GLU A 70 -7.28 14.12 -1.79
CA GLU A 70 -6.51 13.28 -0.85
C GLU A 70 -6.51 11.80 -1.28
N VAL A 71 -7.64 11.26 -1.76
CA VAL A 71 -7.76 9.90 -2.31
C VAL A 71 -6.92 9.71 -3.56
N THR A 72 -6.92 10.68 -4.47
CA THR A 72 -6.10 10.62 -5.69
C THR A 72 -4.61 10.58 -5.37
N VAL A 73 -4.16 11.42 -4.42
CA VAL A 73 -2.77 11.43 -3.94
C VAL A 73 -2.42 10.12 -3.23
N ALA A 74 -3.31 9.61 -2.38
CA ALA A 74 -3.09 8.37 -1.67
C ALA A 74 -3.03 7.15 -2.61
N ASN A 75 -3.87 7.09 -3.64
CA ASN A 75 -3.80 6.06 -4.68
C ASN A 75 -2.44 6.09 -5.42
N ALA A 76 -1.96 7.29 -5.77
CA ALA A 76 -0.65 7.42 -6.40
C ALA A 76 0.49 6.95 -5.47
N ASN A 77 0.39 7.25 -4.17
CA ASN A 77 1.36 6.80 -3.17
C ASN A 77 1.29 5.28 -2.93
N PHE A 78 0.08 4.72 -2.89
CA PHE A 78 -0.17 3.28 -2.81
C PHE A 78 0.49 2.55 -3.99
N ASP A 79 0.21 2.98 -5.22
CA ASP A 79 0.79 2.38 -6.43
C ASP A 79 2.33 2.41 -6.40
N ARG A 80 2.92 3.51 -5.94
CA ARG A 80 4.37 3.64 -5.76
C ARG A 80 4.90 2.70 -4.67
N CYS A 81 4.23 2.64 -3.52
CA CYS A 81 4.55 1.74 -2.41
C CYS A 81 4.53 0.29 -2.88
N HIS A 82 3.40 -0.16 -3.44
CA HIS A 82 3.14 -1.52 -3.88
C HIS A 82 4.11 -1.96 -4.99
N ARG A 83 4.38 -1.12 -6.00
CA ARG A 83 5.39 -1.43 -7.03
C ARG A 83 6.78 -1.62 -6.42
N ARG A 84 7.18 -0.74 -5.50
CA ARG A 84 8.49 -0.81 -4.86
C ARG A 84 8.62 -2.07 -3.99
N THR A 85 7.65 -2.33 -3.12
CA THR A 85 7.64 -3.49 -2.22
C THR A 85 7.56 -4.80 -2.98
N THR A 86 6.75 -4.88 -4.03
CA THR A 86 6.66 -6.06 -4.91
C THR A 86 8.00 -6.37 -5.58
N ASN A 87 8.68 -5.37 -6.14
CA ASN A 87 9.99 -5.55 -6.75
C ASN A 87 11.05 -6.01 -5.73
N MET A 88 11.03 -5.42 -4.54
CA MET A 88 11.95 -5.81 -3.44
C MET A 88 11.67 -7.23 -2.95
N LEU A 89 10.40 -7.61 -2.85
CA LEU A 89 9.97 -8.96 -2.49
C LEU A 89 10.40 -9.99 -3.54
N ALA A 90 10.23 -9.68 -4.83
CA ALA A 90 10.65 -10.54 -5.92
C ALA A 90 12.17 -10.78 -5.87
N LYS A 91 12.97 -9.71 -5.73
CA LYS A 91 14.43 -9.81 -5.58
C LYS A 91 14.84 -10.64 -4.36
N ALA A 92 14.21 -10.40 -3.21
CA ALA A 92 14.50 -11.16 -1.99
C ALA A 92 14.13 -12.64 -2.11
N THR A 93 13.06 -12.96 -2.85
CA THR A 93 12.62 -14.34 -3.12
C THR A 93 13.66 -15.07 -3.97
N VAL A 94 14.14 -14.43 -5.04
CA VAL A 94 15.22 -14.98 -5.87
C VAL A 94 16.50 -15.17 -5.04
N GLU A 95 16.89 -14.20 -4.21
CA GLU A 95 18.05 -14.33 -3.31
C GLU A 95 17.90 -15.52 -2.34
N TYR A 96 16.70 -15.75 -1.80
CA TYR A 96 16.40 -16.88 -0.93
C TYR A 96 16.52 -18.21 -1.67
N GLU A 97 15.92 -18.34 -2.85
CA GLU A 97 16.02 -19.57 -3.67
C GLU A 97 17.46 -19.92 -4.02
N VAL A 98 18.26 -18.90 -4.39
CA VAL A 98 19.70 -19.09 -4.67
C VAL A 98 20.43 -19.55 -3.41
N ALA A 99 20.15 -18.95 -2.25
CA ALA A 99 20.77 -19.35 -0.98
C ALA A 99 20.44 -20.81 -0.62
N VAL A 100 19.19 -21.23 -0.81
CA VAL A 100 18.75 -22.63 -0.59
C VAL A 100 19.49 -23.59 -1.53
N ARG A 101 19.56 -23.29 -2.83
CA ARG A 101 20.29 -24.14 -3.80
C ARG A 101 21.79 -24.26 -3.45
N ILE A 102 22.41 -23.18 -2.99
CA ILE A 102 23.80 -23.19 -2.53
C ILE A 102 23.94 -24.10 -1.31
N LEU A 103 23.05 -23.98 -0.31
CA LEU A 103 23.06 -24.83 0.87
C LEU A 103 22.93 -26.31 0.50
N GLU A 104 21.97 -26.69 -0.33
CA GLU A 104 21.80 -28.06 -0.82
C GLU A 104 23.05 -28.60 -1.51
N ARG A 105 23.73 -27.76 -2.30
CA ARG A 105 24.97 -28.14 -2.97
C ARG A 105 26.09 -28.40 -1.97
N VAL A 106 26.27 -27.49 -1.00
CA VAL A 106 27.27 -27.63 0.07
C VAL A 106 26.98 -28.88 0.92
N GLU A 107 25.71 -29.14 1.27
CA GLU A 107 25.33 -30.34 2.02
C GLU A 107 25.65 -31.63 1.26
N ARG A 108 25.40 -31.67 -0.05
CA ARG A 108 25.75 -32.83 -0.89
C ARG A 108 27.26 -33.10 -0.91
N TYR A 109 28.08 -32.06 -1.09
CA TYR A 109 29.54 -32.20 -1.05
C TYR A 109 30.02 -32.62 0.34
N TYR A 110 29.51 -31.99 1.40
CA TYR A 110 29.83 -32.33 2.78
C TYR A 110 29.53 -33.81 3.09
N LYS A 111 28.33 -34.31 2.74
CA LYS A 111 27.95 -35.73 2.92
C LYS A 111 28.88 -36.67 2.14
N THR A 112 29.31 -36.27 0.94
CA THR A 112 30.21 -37.07 0.11
C THR A 112 31.60 -37.18 0.73
N ILE A 113 32.15 -36.09 1.26
CA ILE A 113 33.45 -36.09 1.95
C ILE A 113 33.37 -36.88 3.26
N ALA A 114 32.29 -36.68 4.05
CA ALA A 114 32.07 -37.39 5.30
C ALA A 114 32.06 -38.92 5.13
N LYS A 115 31.43 -39.43 4.05
CA LYS A 115 31.44 -40.85 3.71
C LYS A 115 32.84 -41.40 3.43
N LYS A 116 33.77 -40.57 2.95
CA LYS A 116 35.17 -40.97 2.68
C LYS A 116 36.05 -40.91 3.93
N VAL A 117 35.79 -39.98 4.86
CA VAL A 117 36.58 -39.81 6.09
C VAL A 117 36.41 -41.00 7.05
N ALA A 118 35.16 -41.40 7.34
CA ALA A 118 34.86 -42.46 8.31
C ALA A 118 35.59 -43.81 8.07
N PRO A 119 35.62 -44.39 6.85
CA PRO A 119 36.38 -45.61 6.61
C PRO A 119 37.90 -45.39 6.67
N LEU A 120 38.37 -44.18 6.35
CA LEU A 120 39.80 -43.86 6.41
C LEU A 120 40.28 -43.75 7.86
N GLU A 121 39.48 -43.11 8.72
CA GLU A 121 39.71 -43.03 10.17
C GLU A 121 39.86 -44.43 10.78
N ARG A 122 38.91 -45.33 10.49
CA ARG A 122 38.95 -46.74 10.94
C ARG A 122 40.19 -47.48 10.43
N ARG A 123 40.59 -47.25 9.17
CA ARG A 123 41.79 -47.88 8.58
C ARG A 123 43.08 -47.37 9.22
N CYS A 124 43.21 -46.06 9.45
CA CYS A 124 44.40 -45.49 10.06
C CYS A 124 44.52 -45.83 11.55
N ALA A 125 43.40 -45.99 12.27
CA ALA A 125 43.38 -46.41 13.68
C ALA A 125 43.85 -47.86 13.90
N ARG A 126 43.57 -48.78 12.97
CA ARG A 126 44.00 -50.20 13.08
C ARG A 126 45.50 -50.42 12.82
N GLY A 127 46.16 -49.51 12.08
CA GLY A 127 47.56 -49.64 11.68
C GLY A 127 48.59 -49.13 12.69
N SER A 128 48.19 -48.55 13.82
CA SER A 128 49.09 -47.93 14.81
C SER A 128 49.71 -48.91 15.82
N GLY A 129 49.32 -50.19 15.81
CA GLY A 129 49.78 -51.20 16.78
C GLY A 129 51.04 -52.00 16.41
N LEU A 130 51.48 -52.04 15.14
CA LEU A 130 52.58 -52.90 14.67
C LEU A 130 53.85 -52.09 14.34
N ARG A 131 54.83 -52.11 15.25
CA ARG A 131 55.88 -51.08 15.43
C ARG A 131 57.09 -51.04 14.49
N SER A 132 57.29 -51.88 13.46
CA SER A 132 58.60 -51.88 12.76
C SER A 132 58.63 -51.98 11.23
N LEU A 133 57.55 -52.37 10.54
CA LEU A 133 57.53 -52.45 9.06
C LEU A 133 56.38 -51.67 8.38
N PHE A 134 55.45 -51.12 9.17
CA PHE A 134 54.27 -50.40 8.67
C PHE A 134 54.30 -48.88 8.87
N ALA A 135 55.39 -48.31 9.41
CA ALA A 135 55.49 -46.89 9.73
C ALA A 135 55.32 -45.95 8.51
N ARG A 136 55.78 -46.34 7.30
CA ARG A 136 55.53 -45.56 6.07
C ARG A 136 54.06 -45.66 5.61
N LYS A 137 53.44 -46.84 5.67
CA LYS A 137 52.01 -47.04 5.35
C LYS A 137 51.09 -46.30 6.32
N SER A 138 51.46 -46.21 7.61
CA SER A 138 50.68 -45.43 8.59
C SER A 138 50.79 -43.92 8.33
N ARG A 139 51.96 -43.43 7.92
CA ARG A 139 52.17 -42.01 7.54
C ARG A 139 51.34 -41.62 6.32
N ASP A 140 51.33 -42.42 5.26
CA ASP A 140 50.52 -42.12 4.05
C ASP A 140 49.01 -42.15 4.36
N CYS A 141 48.57 -43.06 5.22
CA CYS A 141 47.19 -43.11 5.71
C CYS A 141 46.86 -41.84 6.50
N GLN A 142 47.71 -41.42 7.43
CA GLN A 142 47.52 -40.22 8.24
C GLN A 142 47.53 -38.93 7.41
N ILE A 143 48.41 -38.82 6.40
CA ILE A 143 48.43 -37.66 5.49
C ILE A 143 47.09 -37.55 4.75
N LYS A 144 46.58 -38.66 4.20
CA LYS A 144 45.27 -38.69 3.53
C LYS A 144 44.12 -38.40 4.49
N TYR A 145 44.17 -38.93 5.72
CA TYR A 145 43.19 -38.65 6.76
C TYR A 145 43.17 -37.16 7.10
N ASN A 146 44.31 -36.56 7.40
CA ASN A 146 44.42 -35.14 7.75
C ASN A 146 43.94 -34.24 6.61
N SER A 147 44.26 -34.58 5.36
CA SER A 147 43.77 -33.85 4.18
C SER A 147 42.24 -33.89 4.06
N LEU A 148 41.62 -35.07 4.19
CA LEU A 148 40.16 -35.21 4.11
C LEU A 148 39.45 -34.60 5.34
N SER A 149 40.06 -34.69 6.52
CA SER A 149 39.59 -34.06 7.76
C SER A 149 39.69 -32.53 7.72
N TYR A 150 40.67 -31.98 7.01
CA TYR A 150 40.68 -30.55 6.71
C TYR A 150 39.51 -30.17 5.78
N GLY A 151 39.29 -30.95 4.72
CA GLY A 151 38.20 -30.74 3.77
C GLY A 151 36.81 -30.79 4.41
N ILE A 152 36.54 -31.74 5.30
CA ILE A 152 35.24 -31.84 6.00
C ILE A 152 35.00 -30.65 6.94
N ASN A 153 36.03 -30.15 7.62
CA ASN A 153 35.93 -28.98 8.50
C ASN A 153 35.68 -27.70 7.70
N PHE A 154 36.38 -27.54 6.57
CA PHE A 154 36.18 -26.41 5.66
C PHE A 154 34.75 -26.39 5.10
N GLU A 155 34.26 -27.51 4.58
CA GLU A 155 32.88 -27.62 4.10
C GLU A 155 31.85 -27.48 5.23
N GLY A 156 32.18 -27.92 6.45
CA GLY A 156 31.37 -27.66 7.65
C GLY A 156 31.20 -26.17 7.95
N ARG A 157 32.26 -25.36 7.79
CA ARG A 157 32.18 -23.90 7.91
C ARG A 157 31.35 -23.29 6.77
N ARG A 158 31.57 -23.73 5.52
CA ARG A 158 30.78 -23.26 4.37
C ARG A 158 29.29 -23.55 4.53
N ARG A 159 28.95 -24.72 5.07
CA ARG A 159 27.57 -25.10 5.38
C ARG A 159 26.94 -24.13 6.37
N LYS A 160 27.59 -23.87 7.51
CA LYS A 160 27.10 -22.92 8.52
C LYS A 160 26.90 -21.52 7.95
N LEU A 161 27.80 -21.06 7.09
CA LEU A 161 27.67 -19.76 6.40
C LEU A 161 26.47 -19.74 5.43
N ALA A 162 26.27 -20.82 4.68
CA ALA A 162 25.11 -20.96 3.79
C ALA A 162 23.79 -21.01 4.56
N GLU A 163 23.73 -21.74 5.68
CA GLU A 163 22.55 -21.78 6.57
C GLU A 163 22.24 -20.39 7.15
N ALA A 164 23.26 -19.65 7.59
CA ALA A 164 23.09 -18.28 8.07
C ALA A 164 22.57 -17.35 6.96
N LYS A 165 23.04 -17.53 5.72
CA LYS A 165 22.56 -16.77 4.57
C LYS A 165 21.09 -17.06 4.27
N VAL A 166 20.68 -18.34 4.27
CA VAL A 166 19.28 -18.77 4.08
C VAL A 166 18.38 -18.10 5.12
N LYS A 167 18.71 -18.22 6.41
CA LYS A 167 17.95 -17.58 7.51
C LYS A 167 17.85 -16.07 7.35
N SER A 168 18.94 -15.41 6.96
CA SER A 168 18.94 -13.96 6.71
C SER A 168 18.04 -13.58 5.54
N THR A 169 18.10 -14.31 4.42
CA THR A 169 17.23 -14.05 3.26
C THR A 169 15.76 -14.36 3.53
N GLU A 170 15.46 -15.39 4.31
CA GLU A 170 14.11 -15.72 4.75
C GLU A 170 13.50 -14.60 5.60
N ALA A 171 14.28 -14.05 6.54
CA ALA A 171 13.86 -12.90 7.34
C ALA A 171 13.55 -11.67 6.47
N LYS A 172 14.38 -11.40 5.44
CA LYS A 172 14.12 -10.32 4.47
C LYS A 172 12.81 -10.55 3.71
N VAL A 173 12.57 -11.76 3.21
CA VAL A 173 11.31 -12.10 2.51
C VAL A 173 10.11 -11.85 3.44
N LYS A 174 10.18 -12.29 4.70
CA LYS A 174 9.12 -12.05 5.69
C LYS A 174 8.89 -10.56 5.95
N GLN A 175 9.96 -9.77 6.05
CA GLN A 175 9.86 -8.32 6.22
C GLN A 175 9.20 -7.64 5.02
N PHE A 176 9.61 -7.97 3.79
CA PHE A 176 9.02 -7.36 2.59
C PHE A 176 7.58 -7.78 2.37
N ARG A 177 7.17 -8.99 2.77
CA ARG A 177 5.75 -9.39 2.78
C ARG A 177 4.92 -8.52 3.72
N LYS A 178 5.42 -8.24 4.93
CA LYS A 178 4.76 -7.33 5.86
C LYS A 178 4.67 -5.91 5.33
N ALA A 179 5.75 -5.40 4.74
CA ALA A 179 5.75 -4.06 4.14
C ALA A 179 4.77 -3.95 2.97
N ASN A 180 4.61 -5.01 2.17
CA ASN A 180 3.62 -5.05 1.10
C ASN A 180 2.20 -5.00 1.65
N ALA A 181 1.89 -5.82 2.66
CA ALA A 181 0.59 -5.83 3.30
C ALA A 181 0.26 -4.48 3.98
N ALA A 182 1.25 -3.83 4.59
CA ALA A 182 1.06 -2.52 5.18
C ALA A 182 0.70 -1.43 4.15
N CYS A 183 1.18 -1.53 2.90
CA CYS A 183 0.74 -0.63 1.84
C CYS A 183 -0.77 -0.80 1.57
N ASP A 184 -1.32 -2.03 1.66
CA ASP A 184 -2.73 -2.32 1.40
C ASP A 184 -3.66 -1.79 2.51
N ASP A 185 -3.23 -1.86 3.77
CA ASP A 185 -4.00 -1.38 4.93
C ASP A 185 -4.23 0.14 4.89
N ASP A 186 -3.18 0.93 4.56
CA ASP A 186 -3.26 2.40 4.49
C ASP A 186 -4.30 2.88 3.46
N LEU A 187 -4.51 2.11 2.39
CA LEU A 187 -5.47 2.45 1.34
C LEU A 187 -6.92 2.10 1.74
N SER A 188 -7.11 0.96 2.43
CA SER A 188 -8.42 0.50 2.90
C SER A 188 -9.06 1.50 3.87
N ASP A 189 -8.28 2.03 4.82
CA ASP A 189 -8.76 3.02 5.78
C ASP A 189 -9.20 4.32 5.10
N LEU A 190 -8.47 4.75 4.07
CA LEU A 190 -8.79 5.96 3.33
C LEU A 190 -10.07 5.80 2.49
N TYR A 191 -10.25 4.67 1.80
CA TYR A 191 -11.48 4.39 1.05
C TYR A 191 -12.70 4.34 1.96
N THR A 192 -12.55 3.80 3.17
CA THR A 192 -13.63 3.78 4.16
C THR A 192 -14.05 5.20 4.54
N ARG A 193 -13.08 6.07 4.87
CA ARG A 193 -13.33 7.48 5.19
C ARG A 193 -13.90 8.28 4.01
N PHE A 194 -13.45 7.99 2.80
CA PHE A 194 -13.99 8.61 1.59
C PHE A 194 -15.44 8.18 1.35
N GLY A 195 -15.75 6.89 1.52
CA GLY A 195 -17.11 6.36 1.39
C GLY A 195 -18.08 7.01 2.37
N THR A 196 -17.70 7.16 3.64
CA THR A 196 -18.53 7.83 4.65
C THR A 196 -18.76 9.30 4.31
N ALA A 197 -17.71 10.03 3.94
CA ALA A 197 -17.82 11.45 3.61
C ALA A 197 -18.65 11.70 2.34
N LYS A 198 -18.55 10.81 1.34
CA LYS A 198 -19.41 10.86 0.14
C LYS A 198 -20.88 10.72 0.51
N GLN A 199 -21.20 9.76 1.37
CA GLN A 199 -22.57 9.51 1.80
C GLN A 199 -23.12 10.69 2.62
N GLU A 200 -22.31 11.27 3.52
CA GLU A 200 -22.66 12.48 4.26
C GLU A 200 -22.91 13.67 3.34
N SER A 201 -22.06 13.88 2.33
CA SER A 201 -22.21 14.97 1.36
C SER A 201 -23.55 14.87 0.61
N ILE A 202 -23.88 13.68 0.10
CA ILE A 202 -25.15 13.42 -0.60
C ILE A 202 -26.36 13.66 0.33
N LEU A 203 -26.28 13.23 1.59
CA LEU A 203 -27.38 13.42 2.55
C LEU A 203 -27.60 14.90 2.89
N MET A 204 -26.51 15.68 3.02
CA MET A 204 -26.58 17.10 3.35
C MET A 204 -27.07 17.94 2.16
N THR A 205 -26.64 17.63 0.93
CA THR A 205 -27.15 18.29 -0.28
C THR A 205 -28.64 18.00 -0.48
N ALA A 206 -29.06 16.75 -0.34
CA ALA A 206 -30.48 16.38 -0.44
C ALA A 206 -31.35 17.10 0.60
N LYS A 207 -30.87 17.25 1.84
CA LYS A 207 -31.57 18.04 2.87
C LYS A 207 -31.66 19.52 2.52
N ALA A 208 -30.56 20.11 2.04
CA ALA A 208 -30.54 21.51 1.63
C ALA A 208 -31.47 21.80 0.45
N GLU A 209 -31.56 20.90 -0.53
CA GLU A 209 -32.51 20.98 -1.64
C GLU A 209 -33.96 20.92 -1.17
N GLN A 210 -34.28 20.04 -0.20
CA GLN A 210 -35.61 19.97 0.39
C GLN A 210 -35.98 21.26 1.13
N GLU A 211 -35.04 21.85 1.88
CA GLU A 211 -35.28 23.12 2.57
C GLU A 211 -35.44 24.29 1.58
N ALA A 212 -34.66 24.31 0.50
CA ALA A 212 -34.80 25.29 -0.57
C ALA A 212 -36.19 25.19 -1.23
N ALA A 213 -36.66 23.98 -1.52
CA ALA A 213 -37.99 23.75 -2.08
C ALA A 213 -39.12 24.20 -1.14
N LYS A 214 -38.96 23.99 0.18
CA LYS A 214 -39.91 24.50 1.20
C LYS A 214 -39.92 26.04 1.21
N LEU A 215 -38.76 26.67 1.17
CA LEU A 215 -38.63 28.13 1.13
C LEU A 215 -39.23 28.73 -0.14
N GLU A 216 -39.09 28.05 -1.28
CA GLU A 216 -39.67 28.49 -2.55
C GLU A 216 -41.20 28.40 -2.55
N LYS A 217 -41.78 27.38 -1.90
CA LYS A 217 -43.22 27.31 -1.63
C LYS A 217 -43.71 28.46 -0.76
N ILE A 218 -42.95 28.81 0.28
CA ILE A 218 -43.30 29.97 1.15
C ILE A 218 -43.22 31.27 0.35
N ARG A 219 -42.18 31.47 -0.47
CA ARG A 219 -42.01 32.68 -1.28
C ARG A 219 -43.12 32.84 -2.33
N SER A 220 -43.51 31.76 -2.99
CA SER A 220 -44.64 31.79 -3.94
C SER A 220 -45.94 32.14 -3.22
N PHE A 221 -46.22 31.53 -2.07
CA PHE A 221 -47.39 31.86 -1.25
C PHE A 221 -47.41 33.33 -0.77
N LEU A 222 -46.26 33.89 -0.37
CA LEU A 222 -46.16 35.29 0.00
C LEU A 222 -46.45 36.23 -1.17
N LYS A 223 -45.93 35.92 -2.37
CA LYS A 223 -46.25 36.68 -3.59
C LYS A 223 -47.74 36.62 -3.94
N GLU A 224 -48.37 35.46 -3.78
CA GLU A 224 -49.82 35.31 -3.98
C GLU A 224 -50.62 36.14 -2.96
N LEU A 225 -50.18 36.18 -1.70
CA LEU A 225 -50.79 37.01 -0.67
C LEU A 225 -50.64 38.50 -0.98
N GLU A 226 -49.44 38.96 -1.35
CA GLU A 226 -49.18 40.35 -1.75
C GLU A 226 -50.07 40.77 -2.93
N ALA A 227 -50.20 39.91 -3.95
CA ALA A 227 -51.06 40.18 -5.09
C ALA A 227 -52.54 40.31 -4.70
N LYS A 228 -53.05 39.42 -3.82
CA LYS A 228 -54.42 39.51 -3.31
C LYS A 228 -54.64 40.75 -2.44
N LEU A 229 -53.63 41.15 -1.67
CA LEU A 229 -53.71 42.33 -0.81
C LEU A 229 -53.78 43.61 -1.65
N LEU A 230 -52.94 43.74 -2.68
CA LEU A 230 -53.01 44.80 -3.68
C LEU A 230 -54.36 44.82 -4.42
N GLU A 231 -54.88 43.65 -4.80
CA GLU A 231 -56.19 43.54 -5.44
C GLU A 231 -57.32 44.01 -4.51
N LEU A 232 -57.27 43.64 -3.23
CA LEU A 232 -58.23 44.10 -2.22
C LEU A 232 -58.12 45.62 -1.99
N GLU A 233 -56.92 46.17 -1.86
CA GLU A 233 -56.71 47.62 -1.73
C GLU A 233 -57.26 48.37 -2.95
N SER A 234 -57.04 47.84 -4.16
CA SER A 234 -57.58 48.45 -5.40
C SER A 234 -59.10 48.43 -5.48
N LYS A 235 -59.77 47.46 -4.83
CA LYS A 235 -61.23 47.33 -4.80
C LYS A 235 -61.90 48.10 -3.67
N ASN A 236 -61.13 48.55 -2.67
CA ASN A 236 -61.65 49.19 -1.47
C ASN A 236 -61.37 50.71 -1.42
N GLY A 237 -60.76 51.26 -2.47
CA GLY A 237 -60.75 52.70 -2.76
C GLY A 237 -62.00 53.13 -3.52
#